data_AF-E3LMJ6-F1
#
_entry.id   AF-E3LMJ6-F1
#
_cell.length_a   1.000
_cell.length_b   1.000
_cell.length_c   1.000
_cell.angle_alpha   90.00
_cell.angle_beta   90.00
_cell.angle_gamma   90.00
#
_symmetry.space_group_name_H-M   'P 1'
#
loop_
_entity.id
_entity.type
_entity.pdbx_description
1 polymer ?
#
loop_
_entity_poly.entity_id
_entity_poly.type
_entity_poly.pdbx_seq_one_letter_code
_entity_poly.pdbx_strand_id
1 'polypeptide(L)'
;MQFYPSLILLNALFLFSLVIIPSEVNMAPCLLPQDCDCIKRGLFDDNWLQSNKPTVFNAFKDKYSFSFPETTYPECESIISVCPEPAEVAAIYANGTIKIGGATLKNPFKLTQLWCEDGNWMKVAYSGTFDATIRATNISCALKK
;
A
#
# COMPACT_ATOMS: atom_id res chain seq x y z
N MET A 1 34.56 -1.92 -81.23
CA MET A 1 35.98 -1.93 -80.83
C MET A 1 36.02 -1.23 -79.48
N GLN A 2 36.37 -1.83 -78.33
CA GLN A 2 37.38 -2.83 -78.00
C GLN A 2 36.99 -3.64 -76.73
N PHE A 3 37.31 -4.94 -76.77
CA PHE A 3 37.78 -5.89 -75.75
C PHE A 3 37.18 -6.03 -74.32
N TYR A 4 36.65 -7.26 -74.08
CA TYR A 4 36.60 -8.13 -72.88
C TYR A 4 37.87 -8.16 -71.99
N PRO A 5 38.04 -9.05 -70.96
CA PRO A 5 37.20 -9.57 -69.85
C PRO A 5 37.98 -9.62 -68.49
N SER A 6 37.41 -10.31 -67.49
CA SER A 6 38.10 -11.06 -66.41
C SER A 6 38.65 -10.29 -65.19
N LEU A 7 38.14 -10.61 -64.00
CA LEU A 7 38.77 -11.61 -63.13
C LEU A 7 37.91 -11.87 -61.88
N ILE A 8 37.48 -13.11 -61.76
CA ILE A 8 37.14 -13.78 -60.50
C ILE A 8 38.44 -13.91 -59.68
N LEU A 9 38.42 -13.65 -58.36
CA LEU A 9 38.91 -14.57 -57.31
C LEU A 9 39.06 -13.90 -55.93
N LEU A 10 38.43 -14.56 -54.95
CA LEU A 10 38.96 -14.91 -53.63
C LEU A 10 39.35 -13.83 -52.61
N ASN A 11 38.59 -13.80 -51.51
CA ASN A 11 39.01 -14.00 -50.11
C ASN A 11 37.85 -13.49 -49.24
N ALA A 12 36.97 -14.35 -48.73
CA ALA A 12 37.15 -15.01 -47.44
C ALA A 12 37.72 -14.06 -46.39
N LEU A 13 36.86 -13.48 -45.55
CA LEU A 13 37.02 -13.31 -44.10
C LEU A 13 35.78 -12.53 -43.62
N PHE A 14 34.85 -13.22 -42.96
CA PHE A 14 34.66 -13.06 -41.51
C PHE A 14 34.46 -11.60 -41.10
N LEU A 15 33.21 -11.22 -40.86
CA LEU A 15 32.82 -10.48 -39.67
C LEU A 15 31.30 -10.57 -39.54
N PHE A 16 30.89 -11.54 -38.73
CA PHE A 16 29.62 -11.52 -38.01
C PHE A 16 29.57 -10.23 -37.19
N SER A 17 28.95 -9.19 -37.72
CA SER A 17 28.51 -8.06 -36.90
C SER A 17 27.23 -8.48 -36.20
N LEU A 18 27.40 -9.22 -35.10
CA LEU A 18 26.40 -9.33 -34.03
C LEU A 18 26.04 -7.90 -33.62
N VAL A 19 24.90 -7.41 -34.09
CA VAL A 19 24.27 -6.23 -33.48
C VAL A 19 23.76 -6.70 -32.13
N ILE A 20 24.62 -6.60 -31.13
CA ILE A 20 24.22 -6.61 -29.73
C ILE A 20 23.44 -5.31 -29.56
N ILE A 21 22.13 -5.37 -29.72
CA ILE A 21 21.25 -4.34 -29.18
C ILE A 21 21.41 -4.48 -27.67
N PRO A 22 21.99 -3.52 -26.93
CA PRO A 22 21.83 -3.53 -25.50
C PRO A 22 20.32 -3.36 -25.28
N SER A 23 19.66 -4.42 -24.85
CA SER A 23 18.37 -4.28 -24.20
C SER A 23 18.63 -3.46 -22.95
N GLU A 24 18.55 -2.13 -23.08
CA GLU A 24 18.21 -1.26 -21.98
C GLU A 24 16.81 -1.69 -21.55
N VAL A 25 16.75 -2.75 -20.74
CA VAL A 25 15.72 -2.90 -19.74
C VAL A 25 15.86 -1.66 -18.88
N ASN A 26 15.16 -0.61 -19.29
CA ASN A 26 14.77 0.50 -18.47
C ASN A 26 13.92 -0.13 -17.38
N MET A 27 14.57 -0.71 -16.37
CA MET A 27 13.91 -0.97 -15.10
C MET A 27 13.50 0.41 -14.63
N ALA A 28 12.23 0.74 -14.87
CA ALA A 28 11.60 1.88 -14.23
C ALA A 28 12.06 1.87 -12.77
N PRO A 29 12.57 2.98 -12.25
CA PRO A 29 13.05 3.03 -10.88
C PRO A 29 11.94 2.42 -10.03
N CYS A 30 12.25 1.38 -9.25
CA CYS A 30 11.35 0.91 -8.23
C CYS A 30 11.04 2.13 -7.39
N LEU A 31 9.87 2.75 -7.62
CA LEU A 31 9.39 3.88 -6.87
C LEU A 31 9.35 3.38 -5.44
N LEU A 32 10.38 3.73 -4.67
CA LEU A 32 10.36 3.55 -3.23
C LEU A 32 9.03 4.17 -2.78
N PRO A 33 8.21 3.48 -1.99
CA PRO A 33 6.94 4.02 -1.54
C PRO A 33 7.25 5.38 -0.93
N GLN A 34 6.75 6.44 -1.57
CA GLN A 34 6.90 7.78 -1.04
C GLN A 34 6.23 7.77 0.32
N ASP A 35 7.04 7.92 1.36
CA ASP A 35 6.50 8.02 2.71
C ASP A 35 5.76 9.34 2.78
N CYS A 36 4.43 9.29 2.81
CA CYS A 36 3.63 10.50 2.91
C CYS A 36 3.97 11.21 4.22
N ASP A 37 4.38 12.48 4.15
CA ASP A 37 4.71 13.33 5.31
C ASP A 37 3.53 13.52 6.28
N CYS A 38 2.32 13.13 5.86
CA CYS A 38 1.12 13.14 6.68
C CYS A 38 1.11 12.04 7.75
N ILE A 39 0.32 12.29 8.80
CA ILE A 39 0.19 11.33 9.90
C ILE A 39 -0.24 9.94 9.45
N LYS A 40 0.33 8.93 10.11
CA LYS A 40 -0.08 7.55 9.89
C LYS A 40 -1.37 7.24 10.65
N ARG A 41 -2.16 6.33 10.08
CA ARG A 41 -3.34 5.77 10.72
C ARG A 41 -2.92 5.01 11.97
N GLY A 42 -3.58 5.27 13.10
CA GLY A 42 -3.40 4.48 14.30
C GLY A 42 -3.88 3.04 14.09
N LEU A 43 -3.13 2.08 14.60
CA LEU A 43 -3.46 0.66 14.56
C LEU A 43 -3.52 0.10 15.98
N PHE A 44 -4.15 -1.06 16.17
CA PHE A 44 -4.10 -1.78 17.44
C PHE A 44 -4.05 -3.30 17.23
N ASP A 45 -3.50 -4.00 18.22
CA ASP A 45 -3.51 -5.44 18.39
C ASP A 45 -3.97 -5.79 19.82
N ASP A 46 -3.95 -7.07 20.20
CA ASP A 46 -4.32 -7.52 21.54
C ASP A 46 -3.47 -6.85 22.64
N ASN A 47 -2.15 -6.71 22.44
CA ASN A 47 -1.24 -6.11 23.41
C ASN A 47 -1.52 -4.62 23.62
N TRP A 48 -1.73 -3.89 22.54
CA TRP A 48 -2.10 -2.48 22.58
C TRP A 48 -3.44 -2.31 23.30
N LEU A 49 -4.43 -3.15 22.97
CA LEU A 49 -5.76 -3.06 23.56
C LEU A 49 -5.72 -3.36 25.06
N GLN A 50 -4.96 -4.38 25.47
CA GLN A 50 -4.74 -4.72 26.87
C GLN A 50 -4.10 -3.57 27.65
N SER A 51 -3.10 -2.91 27.05
CA SER A 51 -2.34 -1.84 27.72
C SER A 51 -3.07 -0.51 27.76
N ASN A 52 -3.80 -0.15 26.69
CA ASN A 52 -4.38 1.19 26.53
C ASN A 52 -5.89 1.24 26.83
N LYS A 53 -6.60 0.11 26.70
CA LYS A 53 -8.06 0.01 26.86
C LYS A 53 -8.43 -1.32 27.57
N PRO A 54 -7.92 -1.59 28.79
CA PRO A 54 -8.04 -2.90 29.44
C PRO A 54 -9.49 -3.37 29.64
N THR A 55 -10.43 -2.45 29.90
CA THR A 55 -11.86 -2.79 30.00
C THR A 55 -12.41 -3.34 28.68
N VAL A 56 -12.00 -2.74 27.56
CA VAL A 56 -12.41 -3.19 26.22
C VAL A 56 -11.74 -4.52 25.90
N PHE A 57 -10.44 -4.66 26.16
CA PHE A 57 -9.74 -5.93 26.00
C PHE A 57 -10.45 -7.08 26.74
N ASN A 58 -10.77 -6.89 28.02
CA ASN A 58 -11.45 -7.92 28.82
C ASN A 58 -12.84 -8.28 28.29
N ALA A 59 -13.54 -7.37 27.61
CA ALA A 59 -14.85 -7.66 27.02
C ALA A 59 -14.77 -8.50 25.73
N PHE A 60 -13.64 -8.49 25.03
CA PHE A 60 -13.47 -9.13 23.72
C PHE A 60 -12.48 -10.29 23.68
N LYS A 61 -11.53 -10.36 24.63
CA LYS A 61 -10.41 -11.32 24.63
C LYS A 61 -10.84 -12.79 24.50
N ASP A 62 -12.03 -13.15 24.96
CA ASP A 62 -12.53 -14.54 24.92
C ASP A 62 -13.25 -14.87 23.60
N LYS A 63 -13.57 -13.87 22.77
CA LYS A 63 -14.34 -14.00 21.52
C LYS A 63 -13.52 -13.72 20.27
N TYR A 64 -12.52 -12.84 20.38
CA TYR A 64 -11.70 -12.38 19.27
C TYR A 64 -10.22 -12.35 19.65
N SER A 65 -9.36 -12.40 18.64
CA SER A 65 -7.97 -11.96 18.71
C SER A 65 -7.79 -10.81 17.72
N PHE A 66 -7.04 -9.79 18.14
CA PHE A 66 -6.75 -8.60 17.37
C PHE A 66 -5.29 -8.57 16.91
N SER A 67 -5.07 -8.27 15.64
CA SER A 67 -3.75 -8.10 15.04
C SER A 67 -3.70 -6.87 14.13
N PHE A 68 -2.50 -6.37 13.87
CA PHE A 68 -2.35 -5.27 12.91
C PHE A 68 -2.75 -5.68 11.49
N PRO A 69 -3.45 -4.80 10.75
CA PRO A 69 -3.61 -4.95 9.30
C PRO A 69 -2.32 -4.58 8.57
N GLU A 70 -2.21 -5.00 7.32
CA GLU A 70 -1.29 -4.36 6.38
C GLU A 70 -1.88 -3.01 5.96
N THR A 71 -1.18 -1.90 6.26
CA THR A 71 -1.65 -0.55 5.91
C THR A 71 -0.70 0.11 4.92
N THR A 72 -1.25 0.57 3.80
CA THR A 72 -0.53 1.27 2.74
C THR A 72 -1.09 2.67 2.48
N TYR A 73 -0.26 3.51 1.86
CA TYR A 73 -0.57 4.91 1.54
C TYR A 73 -0.32 5.21 0.05
N PRO A 74 -1.05 4.59 -0.89
CA PRO A 74 -0.79 4.73 -2.32
C PRO A 74 -0.87 6.18 -2.78
N GLU A 75 0.20 6.66 -3.42
CA GLU A 75 0.31 7.99 -4.03
C GLU A 75 -0.01 9.15 -3.08
N CYS A 76 -0.05 8.90 -1.77
CA CYS A 76 -0.55 9.84 -0.78
C CYS A 76 -1.97 10.38 -1.05
N GLU A 77 -2.81 9.58 -1.73
CA GLU A 77 -4.21 9.91 -2.03
C GLU A 77 -5.23 9.00 -1.34
N SER A 78 -4.74 7.95 -0.68
CA SER A 78 -5.57 7.00 0.04
C SER A 78 -4.86 6.35 1.21
N ILE A 79 -5.64 5.85 2.16
CA ILE A 79 -5.19 4.98 3.25
C ILE A 79 -5.95 3.67 3.10
N ILE A 80 -5.23 2.58 2.87
CA ILE A 80 -5.81 1.26 2.66
C ILE A 80 -5.31 0.33 3.76
N SER A 81 -6.22 -0.35 4.44
CA SER A 81 -5.90 -1.38 5.45
C SER A 81 -6.48 -2.72 5.03
N VAL A 82 -5.66 -3.75 5.00
CA VAL A 82 -6.01 -5.09 4.54
C VAL A 82 -5.83 -6.07 5.68
N CYS A 83 -6.82 -6.93 5.88
CA CYS A 83 -6.76 -8.03 6.84
C CYS A 83 -6.58 -9.37 6.14
N PRO A 84 -5.76 -10.28 6.71
CA PRO A 84 -5.68 -11.63 6.21
C PRO A 84 -7.00 -12.35 6.46
N GLU A 85 -7.49 -13.09 5.48
CA GLU A 85 -8.66 -13.95 5.66
C GLU A 85 -8.35 -15.06 6.67
N PRO A 86 -9.29 -15.44 7.57
CA PRO A 86 -10.70 -15.02 7.62
C PRO A 86 -10.97 -13.85 8.58
N ALA A 87 -9.98 -13.01 8.89
CA ALA A 87 -10.16 -11.90 9.83
C ALA A 87 -10.92 -10.73 9.19
N GLU A 88 -11.81 -10.12 9.96
CA GLU A 88 -12.57 -8.94 9.55
C GLU A 88 -11.87 -7.65 9.97
N VAL A 89 -12.10 -6.55 9.27
CA VAL A 89 -11.61 -5.24 9.71
C VAL A 89 -12.38 -4.80 10.96
N ALA A 90 -11.65 -4.37 11.97
CA ALA A 90 -12.18 -3.79 13.19
C ALA A 90 -11.68 -2.36 13.39
N ALA A 91 -12.50 -1.55 14.03
CA ALA A 91 -12.18 -0.19 14.40
C ALA A 91 -12.48 0.03 15.88
N ILE A 92 -11.54 0.67 16.60
CA ILE A 92 -11.80 1.24 17.92
C ILE A 92 -11.85 2.76 17.82
N TYR A 93 -12.96 3.33 18.28
CA TYR A 93 -13.17 4.77 18.30
C TYR A 93 -12.62 5.39 19.59
N ALA A 94 -12.41 6.71 19.59
CA ALA A 94 -11.90 7.45 20.75
C ALA A 94 -12.68 7.18 22.05
N ASN A 95 -14.00 6.97 21.97
CA ASN A 95 -14.87 6.63 23.10
C ASN A 95 -14.73 5.18 23.61
N GLY A 96 -13.84 4.37 23.02
CA GLY A 96 -13.62 2.97 23.38
C GLY A 96 -14.59 1.97 22.75
N THR A 97 -15.52 2.42 21.91
CA THR A 97 -16.42 1.51 21.17
C THR A 97 -15.62 0.75 20.11
N ILE A 98 -15.77 -0.58 20.07
CA ILE A 98 -15.27 -1.42 18.97
C ILE A 98 -16.42 -1.75 18.02
N LYS A 99 -16.17 -1.61 16.71
CA LYS A 99 -16.98 -2.19 15.64
C LYS A 99 -16.14 -3.17 14.84
N ILE A 100 -16.70 -4.32 14.50
CA ILE A 100 -16.05 -5.38 13.71
C ILE A 100 -16.91 -5.62 12.48
N GLY A 101 -16.30 -5.56 11.31
CA GLY A 101 -16.94 -5.82 10.02
C GLY A 101 -18.12 -4.89 9.69
N GLY A 102 -18.94 -5.33 8.75
CA GLY A 102 -20.14 -4.64 8.29
C GLY A 102 -19.92 -3.70 7.09
N ALA A 103 -20.98 -3.00 6.70
CA ALA A 103 -21.02 -2.26 5.44
C ALA A 103 -19.96 -1.14 5.34
N THR A 104 -19.55 -0.56 6.46
CA THR A 104 -18.57 0.54 6.53
C THR A 104 -17.15 0.09 6.84
N LEU A 105 -16.95 -1.14 7.31
CA LEU A 105 -15.64 -1.73 7.65
C LEU A 105 -15.41 -2.99 6.82
N LYS A 106 -15.48 -2.84 5.49
CA LYS A 106 -15.20 -3.92 4.55
C LYS A 106 -13.70 -4.19 4.51
N ASN A 107 -13.31 -5.43 4.23
CA ASN A 107 -11.93 -5.80 3.87
C ASN A 107 -11.79 -5.75 2.33
N PRO A 108 -10.83 -5.02 1.75
CA PRO A 108 -9.95 -4.04 2.40
C PRO A 108 -10.70 -2.76 2.81
N PHE A 109 -10.30 -2.17 3.94
CA PHE A 109 -10.84 -0.90 4.40
C PHE A 109 -10.11 0.24 3.73
N LYS A 110 -10.86 1.08 2.99
CA LYS A 110 -10.29 2.14 2.17
C LYS A 110 -10.82 3.50 2.60
N LEU A 111 -9.91 4.44 2.78
CA LEU A 111 -10.20 5.86 2.80
C LEU A 111 -9.57 6.47 1.55
N THR A 112 -10.43 6.93 0.64
CA THR A 112 -10.04 7.49 -0.66
C THR A 112 -10.39 8.97 -0.71
N GLN A 113 -10.01 9.62 -1.83
CA GLN A 113 -10.22 11.04 -2.07
C GLN A 113 -9.53 11.90 -1.00
N LEU A 114 -8.36 11.43 -0.58
CA LEU A 114 -7.47 12.16 0.31
C LEU A 114 -6.37 12.80 -0.52
N TRP A 115 -5.67 13.77 0.04
CA TRP A 115 -4.33 14.16 -0.40
C TRP A 115 -3.55 14.66 0.83
N CYS A 116 -2.23 14.63 0.72
CA CYS A 116 -1.35 15.16 1.77
C CYS A 116 -0.94 16.60 1.41
N GLU A 117 -1.20 17.55 2.31
CA GLU A 117 -0.88 18.97 2.13
C GLU A 117 -0.31 19.54 3.44
N ASP A 118 0.90 20.11 3.38
CA ASP A 118 1.62 20.65 4.54
C ASP A 118 1.66 19.70 5.76
N GLY A 119 1.81 18.39 5.51
CA GLY A 119 1.84 17.34 6.54
C GLY A 119 0.46 16.99 7.13
N ASN A 120 -0.63 17.48 6.54
CA ASN A 120 -2.01 17.20 6.96
C ASN A 120 -2.78 16.44 5.89
N TRP A 121 -3.57 15.46 6.33
CA TRP A 121 -4.53 14.81 5.43
C TRP A 121 -5.67 15.77 5.13
N MET A 122 -5.94 15.96 3.85
CA MET A 122 -7.08 16.70 3.34
C MET A 122 -8.06 15.72 2.67
N LYS A 123 -9.32 16.14 2.48
CA LYS A 123 -10.34 15.29 1.86
C LYS A 123 -11.30 16.08 0.99
N VAL A 124 -11.69 15.49 -0.15
CA VAL A 124 -12.63 16.13 -1.09
C VAL A 124 -13.95 16.43 -0.38
N ALA A 125 -14.47 17.63 -0.59
CA ALA A 125 -15.71 18.13 0.02
C ALA A 125 -15.71 18.10 1.57
N TYR A 126 -14.54 18.07 2.21
CA TYR A 126 -14.37 18.25 3.64
C TYR A 126 -13.76 19.61 3.93
N SER A 127 -14.30 20.35 4.90
CA SER A 127 -13.74 21.64 5.31
C SER A 127 -12.64 21.42 6.36
N GLY A 128 -11.44 21.95 6.08
CA GLY A 128 -10.27 21.79 6.94
C GLY A 128 -9.58 20.44 6.81
N THR A 129 -8.75 20.09 7.81
CA THR A 129 -7.94 18.87 7.80
C THR A 129 -8.77 17.65 8.21
N PHE A 130 -8.59 16.53 7.51
CA PHE A 130 -9.17 15.24 7.84
C PHE A 130 -8.43 14.50 8.97
N ASP A 131 -7.29 15.04 9.43
CA ASP A 131 -6.43 14.54 10.50
C ASP A 131 -7.17 14.11 11.77
N ALA A 132 -8.14 14.90 12.23
CA ALA A 132 -8.92 14.57 13.43
C ALA A 132 -9.65 13.22 13.27
N THR A 133 -10.18 12.95 12.07
CA THR A 133 -10.81 11.67 11.75
C THR A 133 -9.78 10.54 11.65
N ILE A 134 -8.54 10.86 11.23
CA ILE A 134 -7.44 9.90 11.23
C ILE A 134 -7.09 9.48 12.68
N ARG A 135 -6.97 10.45 13.59
CA ARG A 135 -6.58 10.21 15.00
C ARG A 135 -7.70 9.59 15.85
N ALA A 136 -8.97 9.86 15.52
CA ALA A 136 -10.10 9.42 16.34
C ALA A 136 -10.42 7.91 16.22
N THR A 137 -9.79 7.20 15.29
CA THR A 137 -10.10 5.79 15.01
C THR A 137 -8.82 5.00 14.73
N ASN A 138 -8.59 3.95 15.51
CA ASN A 138 -7.54 2.97 15.24
C ASN A 138 -8.13 1.72 14.58
N ILE A 139 -7.39 1.12 13.64
CA ILE A 139 -7.82 -0.04 12.86
C ILE A 139 -7.06 -1.31 13.29
N SER A 140 -7.74 -2.44 13.27
CA SER A 140 -7.21 -3.77 13.54
C SER A 140 -7.84 -4.79 12.60
N CYS A 141 -7.25 -5.97 12.52
CA CYS A 141 -7.93 -7.19 12.09
C CYS A 141 -8.47 -7.91 13.31
N ALA A 142 -9.69 -8.42 13.22
CA ALA A 142 -10.35 -9.20 14.25
C ALA A 142 -10.61 -10.61 13.72
N LEU A 143 -9.92 -11.58 14.31
CA LEU A 143 -10.15 -13.00 14.05
C LEU A 143 -11.06 -13.55 15.15
N LYS A 144 -12.21 -14.11 14.76
CA LYS A 144 -13.10 -14.79 15.70
C LYS A 144 -12.47 -16.12 16.15
N LYS A 145 -12.54 -16.40 17.46
CA LYS A 145 -12.07 -17.65 18.06
C LYS A 145 -13.11 -18.77 17.96
#